data_AF-A0A2A4FTS1-F1
#
_entry.id   AF-A0A2A4FTS1-F1
#
_cell.length_a   1.000
_cell.length_b   1.000
_cell.length_c   1.000
_cell.angle_alpha   90.00
_cell.angle_beta   90.00
_cell.angle_gamma   90.00
#
_symmetry.space_group_name_H-M   'P 1'
#
loop_
_entity.id
_entity.type
_entity.pdbx_description
1 polymer ?
#
loop_
_entity_poly.entity_id
_entity_poly.type
_entity_poly.pdbx_seq_one_letter_code
_entity_poly.pdbx_strand_id
1 'polypeptide(L)' 'MALDPALESAIFEAAEKEGQPRTVALRLVAWLKALSTGETSEEQDRESHTLVLSAVELKGDDDAD' A
#
# COMPACT_ATOMS: atom_id res chain seq x y z
N MET A 1 16.84 1.64 3.23
CA MET A 1 16.94 1.29 4.67
C MET A 1 15.94 0.16 4.96
N ALA A 2 16.20 -0.74 5.91
CA ALA A 2 15.24 -1.82 6.23
C ALA A 2 14.03 -1.26 7.00
N LEU A 3 12.82 -1.72 6.66
CA LEU A 3 11.59 -1.35 7.38
C LEU A 3 11.65 -1.92 8.81
N ASP A 4 11.24 -1.12 9.79
CA ASP A 4 11.20 -1.55 11.18
C ASP A 4 10.28 -2.78 11.36
N PRO A 5 10.73 -3.85 12.04
CA PRO A 5 9.97 -5.09 12.16
C PRO A 5 8.71 -4.95 13.03
N ALA A 6 8.68 -4.00 13.97
CA ALA A 6 7.48 -3.71 14.75
C ALA A 6 6.43 -3.00 13.87
N LEU A 7 6.86 -2.12 12.97
CA LEU A 7 5.97 -1.51 11.98
C LEU A 7 5.42 -2.54 10.99
N GLU A 8 6.25 -3.46 10.50
CA GLU A 8 5.79 -4.55 9.63
C GLU A 8 4.71 -5.39 10.31
N SER A 9 4.94 -5.79 11.56
CA SER A 9 3.95 -6.54 12.36
C SER A 9 2.66 -5.76 12.58
N ALA A 10 2.75 -4.47 12.92
CA ALA A 10 1.58 -3.63 13.14
C ALA A 10 0.69 -3.49 11.89
N ILE A 11 1.28 -3.51 10.69
CA ILE A 11 0.53 -3.46 9.43
C ILE A 11 -0.23 -4.77 9.17
N PHE A 12 0.38 -5.91 9.47
CA PHE A 12 -0.31 -7.21 9.39
C PHE A 12 -1.46 -7.28 10.40
N GLU A 13 -1.21 -6.91 11.65
CA GLU A 13 -2.24 -6.89 12.70
C GLU A 13 -3.39 -5.95 12.37
N ALA A 14 -3.12 -4.76 11.82
CA ALA A 14 -4.15 -3.83 11.39
C ALA A 14 -4.97 -4.39 10.23
N ALA A 15 -4.32 -4.99 9.23
CA ALA A 15 -5.02 -5.61 8.11
C ALA A 15 -5.91 -6.77 8.56
N GLU A 16 -5.43 -7.63 9.47
CA GLU A 16 -6.23 -8.72 10.03
C GLU A 16 -7.42 -8.20 10.85
N LYS A 17 -7.20 -7.16 11.67
CA LYS A 17 -8.25 -6.54 12.49
C LYS A 17 -9.36 -5.91 11.64
N GLU A 18 -9.01 -5.35 10.50
CA GLU A 18 -9.93 -4.73 9.53
C GLU A 18 -10.56 -5.76 8.56
N GLY A 19 -10.27 -7.05 8.74
CA GLY A 19 -10.76 -8.12 7.85
C GLY A 19 -10.20 -8.04 6.43
N GLN A 20 -9.10 -7.32 6.23
CA GLN A 20 -8.47 -7.16 4.93
C GLN A 20 -7.64 -8.41 4.57
N PRO A 21 -7.56 -8.75 3.28
CA PRO A 21 -6.73 -9.87 2.84
C PRO A 21 -5.25 -9.56 3.10
N ARG A 22 -4.48 -10.59 3.49
CA ARG A 22 -3.04 -10.49 3.78
C ARG A 22 -2.22 -9.81 2.67
N THR A 23 -2.69 -9.91 1.43
CA THR A 23 -2.13 -9.25 0.25
C THR A 23 -2.08 -7.71 0.41
N VAL A 24 -3.02 -7.11 1.13
CA VAL A 24 -3.06 -5.67 1.43
C VAL A 24 -1.91 -5.28 2.35
N ALA A 25 -1.70 -6.02 3.45
CA ALA A 25 -0.57 -5.80 4.35
C ALA A 25 0.78 -5.96 3.62
N LEU A 26 0.91 -7.00 2.78
CA LEU A 26 2.11 -7.22 1.96
C LEU A 26 2.40 -6.06 1.00
N ARG A 27 1.37 -5.51 0.34
CA ARG A 27 1.49 -4.35 -0.55
C ARG A 27 1.92 -3.10 0.21
N LEU A 28 1.34 -2.83 1.38
CA LEU A 28 1.70 -1.70 2.23
C LEU A 28 3.15 -1.80 2.71
N VAL A 29 3.58 -2.98 3.14
CA VAL A 29 4.97 -3.25 3.55
C VAL A 29 5.94 -3.05 2.38
N ALA A 30 5.59 -3.54 1.19
CA ALA A 30 6.41 -3.36 -0.01
C ALA A 30 6.53 -1.88 -0.40
N TRP A 31 5.43 -1.13 -0.35
CA TRP A 31 5.40 0.30 -0.62
C TRP A 31 6.25 1.10 0.38
N LEU A 32 6.14 0.81 1.68
CA LEU A 32 6.96 1.46 2.72
C LEU A 32 8.45 1.13 2.59
N LYS A 33 8.78 -0.11 2.19
CA LYS A 33 10.16 -0.51 1.89
C LYS A 33 10.71 0.28 0.69
N ALA A 34 9.92 0.44 -0.37
CA ALA A 34 10.29 1.22 -1.56
C ALA A 34 10.56 2.69 -1.22
N LEU A 35 9.70 3.32 -0.41
CA LEU A 35 9.88 4.68 0.09
C LEU A 35 11.15 4.82 0.95
N SER A 36 11.44 3.85 1.81
CA SER A 36 12.59 3.87 2.72
C SER A 36 13.94 3.62 2.02
N THR A 37 13.93 3.18 0.76
CA THR A 37 15.14 3.03 -0.06
C THR A 37 15.56 4.28 -0.79
N GLY A 38 14.73 5.33 -0.85
CA GLY A 38 15.10 6.62 -1.45
C GLY A 38 15.39 6.56 -2.96
N GLU A 39 15.08 5.43 -3.61
CA GLU A 39 15.20 5.24 -5.06
C GLU A 39 13.87 5.46 -5.80
N THR A 40 12.89 6.10 -5.16
CA THR A 40 11.77 6.66 -5.90
C THR A 40 12.23 7.95 -6.56
N SER A 41 12.71 7.84 -7.80
CA SER A 41 12.72 9.00 -8.70
C SER A 41 11.31 9.59 -8.68
N GLU A 42 11.17 10.91 -8.67
CA GLU A 42 9.88 11.62 -8.57
C GLU A 42 8.81 11.09 -9.56
N GLU A 43 9.25 10.52 -10.67
CA GLU A 43 8.44 9.83 -11.68
C GLU A 43 7.75 8.55 -11.17
N GLN A 44 8.44 7.73 -10.37
CA GLN A 44 7.90 6.47 -9.82
C GLN A 44 6.89 6.71 -8.69
N ASP A 45 7.08 7.78 -7.91
CA ASP A 45 6.11 8.24 -6.91
C ASP A 45 4.81 8.70 -7.60
N ARG A 46 4.94 9.41 -8.72
CA ARG A 46 3.80 9.88 -9.51
C ARG A 46 3.03 8.73 -10.16
N GLU A 47 3.70 7.73 -10.74
CA GLU A 47 3.03 6.54 -11.28
C GLU A 47 2.34 5.72 -10.19
N SER A 48 2.97 5.56 -9.03
CA SER A 48 2.38 4.85 -7.89
C SER A 48 1.14 5.57 -7.36
N HIS A 49 1.20 6.89 -7.24
CA HIS A 49 0.06 7.71 -6.80
C HIS A 49 -1.11 7.63 -7.79
N THR A 50 -0.85 7.67 -9.11
CA THR A 50 -1.87 7.47 -10.14
C THR A 50 -2.49 6.07 -10.08
N LEU A 51 -1.70 5.02 -9.90
CA LEU A 51 -2.20 3.64 -9.78
C LEU A 51 -3.07 3.45 -8.52
N VAL A 52 -2.70 4.06 -7.40
CA VAL A 52 -3.49 4.02 -6.17
C VAL A 52 -4.81 4.78 -6.32
N LEU A 53 -4.78 5.99 -6.90
CA LEU A 53 -5.99 6.76 -7.19
C LEU A 53 -6.95 5.99 -8.11
N SER A 54 -6.46 5.43 -9.22
CA SER A 54 -7.30 4.65 -10.13
C SER A 54 -7.86 3.38 -9.48
N ALA A 55 -7.11 2.73 -8.58
CA ALA A 55 -7.60 1.55 -7.84
C ALA A 55 -8.66 1.92 -6.78
N VAL A 56 -8.60 3.13 -6.22
CA VAL A 56 -9.60 3.66 -5.29
C VAL A 56 -10.85 4.11 -6.05
N GLU A 57 -10.70 4.75 -7.22
CA GLU A 57 -11.81 5.14 -8.09
C GLU A 57 -12.57 3.91 -8.62
N LEU A 58 -11.87 2.83 -9.01
CA LEU A 58 -12.52 1.60 -9.48
C LEU A 58 -13.31 0.87 -8.37
N LYS A 59 -12.97 1.10 -7.09
CA LYS A 59 -13.70 0.54 -5.95
C LYS A 59 -14.90 1.41 -5.53
N GLY A 60 -15.05 2.60 -6.11
CA GLY A 60 -16.21 3.47 -5.97
C GLY A 60 -17.29 3.27 -7.04
N ASP A 61 -17.03 2.45 -8.07
CA ASP A 61 -17.91 2.25 -9.24
C ASP A 61 -18.54 0.83 -9.30
N ASP A 62 -18.43 0.04 -8.22
CA ASP A 62 -19.11 -1.28 -8.10
C ASP A 62 -20.31 -1.22 -7.14
N ASP A 63 -20.93 -0.04 -6.98
CA ASP A 63 -22.25 0.11 -6.36
C ASP A 63 -23.13 1.02 -7.24
N ALA A 64 -23.87 0.35 -8.14
CA ALA A 64 -25.07 0.77 -8.88
C ALA A 64 -24.94 1.54 -10.22
N ASP A 65 -24.99 0.81 -11.35
CA ASP A 65 -26.22 0.60 -12.16
C ASP A 65 -26.13 -0.70 -12.99
#